data_AF-A0A5C7M2K3-F1
#
_entry.id   AF-A0A5C7M2K3-F1
#
_cell.length_a   1.000
_cell.length_b   1.000
_cell.length_c   1.000
_cell.angle_alpha   90.00
_cell.angle_beta   90.00
_cell.angle_gamma   90.00
#
_symmetry.space_group_name_H-M   'P 1'
#
loop_
_entity.id
_entity.type
_entity.pdbx_description
1 polymer ?
#
loop_
_entity_poly.entity_id
_entity_poly.type
_entity_poly.pdbx_seq_one_letter_code
_entity_poly.pdbx_strand_id
1 'polypeptide(L)' 'MKIHRALDTFERKTYLRPNKACKVIGIAYSTYMGYREMVREMPDYVILHIDTLLRLPPSVLREVVEERVG' A
#
# COMPACT_ATOMS: atom_id res chain seq x y z
N MET A 1 -17.59 -4.13 4.69
CA MET A 1 -16.32 -4.89 4.79
C MET A 1 -15.31 -4.00 5.50
N LYS A 2 -14.65 -4.47 6.57
CA LYS A 2 -13.64 -3.66 7.26
C LYS A 2 -12.33 -3.73 6.46
N ILE A 3 -11.72 -2.58 6.19
CA ILE A 3 -10.44 -2.49 5.46
C ILE A 3 -9.34 -2.05 6.44
N HIS A 4 -8.15 -2.65 6.35
CA HIS A 4 -7.02 -2.24 7.16
C HIS A 4 -6.67 -0.75 6.94
N ARG A 5 -6.64 0.04 8.01
CA ARG A 5 -6.54 1.52 7.97
C ARG A 5 -5.33 2.04 7.18
N ALA A 6 -4.16 1.42 7.36
CA ALA A 6 -2.94 1.82 6.65
C ALA A 6 -3.06 1.64 5.13
N LEU A 7 -3.62 0.51 4.68
CA LEU A 7 -3.83 0.21 3.27
C LEU A 7 -4.93 1.10 2.66
N ASP A 8 -6.02 1.33 3.38
CA ASP A 8 -7.06 2.28 2.94
C ASP A 8 -6.49 3.70 2.74
N THR A 9 -5.69 4.17 3.70
CA THR A 9 -5.04 5.48 3.60
C THR A 9 -4.08 5.55 2.42
N PHE A 10 -3.30 4.49 2.19
CA PHE A 10 -2.38 4.40 1.07
C PHE A 10 -3.10 4.38 -0.29
N GLU A 11 -4.16 3.57 -0.45
CA GLU A 11 -4.99 3.54 -1.65
C GLU A 11 -5.59 4.93 -1.95
N ARG A 12 -6.10 5.62 -0.93
CA ARG A 12 -6.70 6.95 -1.09
C ARG A 12 -5.69 8.04 -1.43
N LYS A 13 -4.48 7.98 -0.85
CA LYS A 13 -3.42 8.99 -1.11
C LYS A 13 -2.79 8.82 -2.48
N THR A 14 -2.66 7.58 -2.96
CA THR A 14 -2.03 7.26 -4.25
C THR A 14 -3.03 7.12 -5.39
N TYR A 15 -4.34 7.07 -5.10
CA TYR A 15 -5.41 6.76 -6.04
C TYR A 15 -5.26 5.40 -6.75
N LEU A 16 -4.47 4.49 -6.17
CA LEU A 16 -4.23 3.17 -6.74
C LEU A 16 -5.28 2.15 -6.32
N ARG A 17 -5.61 1.26 -7.25
CA ARG A 17 -6.37 0.03 -6.97
C ARG A 17 -5.45 -1.04 -6.37
N PRO A 18 -5.99 -2.03 -5.64
CA PRO A 18 -5.21 -3.07 -4.96
C PRO A 18 -4.13 -3.77 -5.83
N ASN A 19 -4.43 -4.04 -7.10
CA ASN A 19 -3.52 -4.70 -8.06
C ASN A 19 -2.28 -3.86 -8.41
N LYS A 20 -2.35 -2.54 -8.25
CA LYS A 20 -1.23 -1.61 -8.47
C LYS A 20 -0.60 -1.21 -7.14
N ALA A 21 -1.40 -0.98 -6.10
CA ALA A 21 -0.91 -0.67 -4.75
C ALA A 21 0.03 -1.76 -4.20
N CYS A 22 -0.28 -3.04 -4.43
CA CYS A 22 0.59 -4.14 -3.99
C CYS A 22 1.98 -4.12 -4.64
N LYS A 23 2.08 -3.61 -5.87
CA LYS A 23 3.37 -3.47 -6.58
C LYS A 23 4.25 -2.39 -5.96
N VAL A 24 3.64 -1.28 -5.55
CA VAL A 24 4.37 -0.17 -4.91
C VAL A 24 4.89 -0.58 -3.53
N ILE A 25 4.07 -1.29 -2.75
CA ILE A 25 4.46 -1.82 -1.43
C ILE A 25 5.46 -2.99 -1.55
N GLY A 26 5.55 -3.63 -2.72
CA GLY A 26 6.47 -4.75 -2.95
C GLY A 26 5.99 -6.08 -2.35
N ILE A 27 4.69 -6.34 -2.35
CA ILE A 27 4.11 -7.60 -1.87
C ILE A 27 3.20 -8.27 -2.91
N ALA A 28 3.04 -9.59 -2.82
CA ALA A 28 2.14 -10.34 -3.69
C ALA A 28 0.68 -9.87 -3.53
N TYR A 29 -0.07 -9.84 -4.65
CA TYR A 29 -1.47 -9.39 -4.66
C TYR A 29 -2.35 -10.17 -3.67
N SER A 30 -2.22 -11.49 -3.60
CA SER A 30 -2.96 -12.32 -2.66
C SER A 30 -2.66 -11.97 -1.20
N THR A 31 -1.40 -11.65 -0.89
CA THR A 31 -0.99 -11.22 0.44
C THR A 31 -1.54 -9.84 0.78
N TYR A 32 -1.50 -8.91 -0.18
CA TYR A 32 -2.11 -7.59 -0.04
C TYR A 32 -3.61 -7.68 0.25
N MET A 33 -4.36 -8.47 -0.52
CA MET A 33 -5.79 -8.67 -0.30
C MET A 33 -6.06 -9.30 1.06
N GLY A 34 -5.21 -10.25 1.48
CA GLY A 34 -5.28 -10.86 2.80
C GLY A 34 -5.21 -9.84 3.94
N TYR A 35 -4.26 -8.91 3.86
CA TYR A 35 -4.14 -7.81 4.83
C TYR A 35 -5.32 -6.83 4.74
N ARG A 36 -5.69 -6.46 3.51
CA ARG A 36 -6.74 -5.48 3.24
C ARG A 36 -8.08 -5.92 3.83
N GLU A 37 -8.45 -7.18 3.66
CA GLU A 37 -9.72 -7.75 4.10
C GLU A 37 -9.70 -8.23 5.56
N MET A 38 -8.59 -8.00 6.27
CA MET A 38 -8.37 -8.45 7.65
C MET A 38 -8.48 -9.97 7.83
N VAL A 39 -8.30 -10.74 6.75
CA VAL A 39 -8.23 -12.22 6.83
C VAL A 39 -6.82 -12.71 7.18
N ARG A 40 -5.82 -11.83 7.08
CA ARG A 40 -4.45 -12.05 7.50
C ARG A 40 -3.95 -10.84 8.30
N GLU A 41 -3.29 -11.10 9.41
CA GLU A 41 -2.60 -10.05 10.18
C GLU A 41 -1.41 -9.50 9.38
N MET A 42 -1.29 -8.17 9.35
CA MET A 42 -0.20 -7.50 8.65
C MET A 42 0.98 -7.30 9.61
N PRO A 43 2.17 -7.82 9.28
CA PRO A 43 3.35 -7.66 10.13
C PRO A 43 3.74 -6.19 10.32
N ASP A 44 4.31 -5.86 11.47
CA ASP A 44 4.74 -4.50 11.84
C ASP A 44 5.67 -3.85 10.79
N TYR A 45 6.60 -4.61 10.22
CA TYR A 45 7.52 -4.08 9.20
C TYR A 45 6.79 -3.61 7.94
N VAL A 46 5.66 -4.23 7.59
CA VAL A 46 4.84 -3.81 6.44
C VAL A 46 4.10 -2.52 6.79
N ILE A 47 3.58 -2.40 8.01
CA ILE A 47 2.93 -1.19 8.52
C ILE A 47 3.92 -0.01 8.49
N LEU A 48 5.12 -0.21 9.04
CA LEU A 48 6.19 0.79 9.05
C LEU A 48 6.62 1.19 7.64
N HIS A 49 6.67 0.23 6.71
CA HIS A 49 6.99 0.52 5.31
C HIS A 49 5.91 1.39 4.66
N ILE A 50 4.62 1.07 4.85
CA ILE A 50 3.51 1.88 4.34
C ILE A 50 3.53 3.29 4.95
N ASP A 51 3.73 3.40 6.26
CA ASP A 51 3.84 4.69 6.94
C ASP A 51 5.01 5.52 6.41
N THR A 52 6.14 4.89 6.10
CA THR A 52 7.29 5.54 5.47
C THR A 52 6.91 6.11 4.10
N LEU A 53 6.25 5.32 3.25
CA LEU A 53 5.75 5.78 1.95
C LEU A 53 4.77 6.95 2.09
N LEU A 54 3.86 6.88 3.07
CA LEU A 54 2.87 7.93 3.34
C LEU A 54 3.50 9.23 3.83
N ARG A 55 4.71 9.22 4.38
CA ARG A 55 5.44 10.42 4.83
C ARG A 55 6.27 11.07 3.73
N LEU A 56 6.46 10.42 2.58
CA LEU A 56 7.19 11.01 1.46
C LEU A 56 6.50 12.28 0.96
N PRO A 57 7.30 13.27 0.47
CA PRO A 57 6.75 14.39 -0.28
C PRO A 57 5.88 13.89 -1.45
N PRO A 58 4.77 14.57 -1.79
CA PRO A 58 3.87 14.12 -2.85
C PRO A 58 4.54 13.89 -4.21
N SER A 59 5.56 14.69 -4.55
CA SER A 59 6.35 14.50 -5.78
C SER A 59 7.13 13.18 -5.76
N VAL A 60 7.86 12.93 -4.67
CA VAL A 60 8.64 11.70 -4.50
C VAL A 60 7.75 10.47 -4.47
N LEU A 61 6.61 10.53 -3.77
CA LEU A 61 5.65 9.42 -3.76
C LEU A 61 5.14 9.13 -5.18
N ARG A 62 4.91 10.17 -6.01
CA ARG A 62 4.48 10.01 -7.39
C ARG A 62 5.56 9.34 -8.25
N GLU A 63 6.82 9.75 -8.11
CA GLU A 63 7.96 9.13 -8.79
C GLU A 63 8.07 7.64 -8.44
N VAL A 64 7.96 7.29 -7.15
CA VAL A 64 7.97 5.89 -6.69
C VAL A 64 6.79 5.11 -7.28
N VAL A 65 5.60 5.72 -7.35
CA VAL A 65 4.44 5.08 -7.98
C VAL A 65 4.72 4.80 -9.45
N GLU A 66 5.13 5.82 -10.22
CA GLU A 66 5.41 5.72 -11.65
C GLU A 66 6.47 4.64 -11.96
N GLU A 67 7.58 4.62 -11.22
CA GLU A 67 8.65 3.61 -11.35
C GLU A 67 8.12 2.17 -11.18
N ARG A 68 7.17 1.97 -10.27
CA ARG A 68 6.68 0.64 -9.87
C ARG A 68 5.49 0.15 -10.67
N VAL A 69 4.68 1.07 -11.22
CA VAL A 69 3.41 0.69 -11.85
C VAL A 69 3.31 0.99 -13.34
N GLY A 70 4.17 1.84 -13.90
CA GLY A 70 4.06 2.34 -15.28
C GLY A 70 2.90 3.31 -15.40
#